data_AF-A0A6M1YKK2-F1
#
_entry.id   AF-A0A6M1YKK2-F1
#
_cell.length_a   1.000
_cell.length_b   1.000
_cell.length_c   1.000
_cell.angle_alpha   90.00
_cell.angle_beta   90.00
_cell.angle_gamma   90.00
#
_symmetry.space_group_name_H-M   'P 1'
#
loop_
_entity.id
_entity.type
_entity.pdbx_description
1 polymer ?
#
loop_
_entity_poly.entity_id
_entity_poly.type
_entity_poly.pdbx_seq_one_letter_code
_entity_poly.pdbx_strand_id
1 'polypeptide(L)'
;MPFSDSITQGGQTFLHKLRMVKQIARLAVIIALFFLTITFFIMMKINTPDIVFKTTREYLIANWKIWTEGEGAVQKITDKSGAYTISSKNLLNLSLTKKHIAYLLKQLKLAGISTGIVFFLSLILIFFIWSRKGKKDKQKSHIFGQKIWSWRKLRRKLILRGKASNIKIGKLPLVKNTETKHIFISGTTGSGKTNCFYHLLSQVRSLNQKAIIVDTTGDYVSRFYREGKDVLLNPLDKRAHSWHPWIECTQKYHFQEMARNFIPTDNSHDPFWTNSARVVFASALEKMAQSETFSTKTLLNLLTRDSLSTLYLFLKDSDAASLIDSYL
;
A
#
# COMPACT_ATOMS: atom_id res chain seq x y z
N MET A 1 2.85 29.61 -15.49
CA MET A 1 4.32 29.73 -15.32
C MET A 1 4.89 30.24 -16.64
N PRO A 2 5.59 31.38 -16.65
CA PRO A 2 6.12 31.96 -17.87
C PRO A 2 7.19 31.03 -18.48
N PHE A 3 7.23 30.99 -19.81
CA PHE A 3 8.09 30.14 -20.63
C PHE A 3 9.59 30.22 -20.24
N SER A 4 10.05 31.41 -19.81
CA SER A 4 11.40 31.67 -19.32
C SER A 4 11.78 30.85 -18.07
N ASP A 5 10.85 30.67 -17.15
CA ASP A 5 11.08 29.96 -15.88
C ASP A 5 11.22 28.46 -16.13
N SER A 6 10.45 27.94 -17.09
CA SER A 6 10.54 26.53 -17.51
C SER A 6 11.88 26.21 -18.19
N ILE A 7 12.40 27.14 -19.01
CA ILE A 7 13.69 27.00 -19.71
C ILE A 7 14.86 27.11 -18.72
N THR A 8 14.82 28.09 -17.82
CA THR A 8 15.89 28.28 -16.83
C THR A 8 15.92 27.14 -15.80
N GLN A 9 14.76 26.68 -15.30
CA GLN A 9 14.67 25.53 -14.41
C GLN A 9 15.10 24.22 -15.11
N GLY A 10 14.68 24.03 -16.37
CA GLY A 10 15.12 22.91 -17.20
C GLY A 10 16.64 22.91 -17.45
N GLY A 11 17.21 24.07 -17.79
CA GLY A 11 18.63 24.26 -18.01
C GLY A 11 19.47 24.02 -16.75
N GLN A 12 19.05 24.55 -15.60
CA GLN A 12 19.73 24.34 -14.32
C GLN A 12 19.72 22.87 -13.91
N THR A 13 18.57 22.17 -14.04
CA THR A 13 18.50 20.75 -13.70
C THR A 13 19.34 19.87 -14.64
N PHE A 14 19.46 20.23 -15.92
CA PHE A 14 20.34 19.54 -16.86
C PHE A 14 21.82 19.74 -16.54
N LEU A 15 22.25 20.99 -16.33
CA LEU A 15 23.63 21.32 -15.93
C LEU A 15 24.02 20.64 -14.61
N HIS A 16 23.11 20.62 -13.64
CA HIS A 16 23.32 19.92 -12.37
C HIS A 16 23.50 18.40 -12.57
N LYS A 17 22.68 17.77 -13.43
CA LYS A 17 22.84 16.36 -13.79
C LYS A 17 24.19 16.08 -14.46
N LEU A 18 24.64 16.93 -15.39
CA LEU A 18 25.95 16.77 -16.02
C LEU A 18 27.10 16.85 -15.00
N ARG A 19 27.05 17.82 -14.07
CA ARG A 19 28.04 17.94 -12.99
C ARG A 19 28.05 16.69 -12.11
N MET A 20 26.89 16.19 -11.70
CA MET A 20 26.78 14.96 -10.91
C MET A 20 27.32 13.73 -11.65
N VAL A 21 27.01 13.57 -12.94
CA VAL A 21 27.54 12.47 -13.75
C VAL A 21 29.07 12.52 -13.83
N LYS A 22 29.64 13.71 -14.02
CA LYS A 22 31.10 13.90 -14.02
C LYS A 22 31.73 13.54 -12.66
N GLN A 23 31.11 13.91 -11.55
CA GLN A 23 31.57 13.56 -10.19
C GLN A 23 31.53 12.05 -9.96
N ILE A 24 30.42 11.40 -10.32
CA ILE A 24 30.23 9.95 -10.16
C ILE A 24 31.23 9.17 -11.02
N ALA A 25 31.42 9.57 -12.29
CA ALA A 25 32.39 8.95 -13.18
C ALA A 25 33.82 9.10 -12.65
N ARG A 26 34.19 10.29 -12.15
CA ARG A 26 35.50 10.52 -11.54
C ARG A 26 35.74 9.60 -10.35
N LEU A 27 34.75 9.45 -9.46
CA LEU A 27 34.86 8.57 -8.30
C LEU A 27 34.97 7.09 -8.68
N ALA A 28 34.20 6.64 -9.69
CA ALA A 28 34.32 5.28 -10.22
C ALA A 28 35.72 4.99 -10.77
N VAL A 29 36.30 5.92 -11.54
CA VAL A 29 37.66 5.79 -12.08
C VAL A 29 38.69 5.75 -10.96
N ILE A 30 38.58 6.59 -9.92
CA ILE A 30 39.51 6.58 -8.78
C ILE A 30 39.47 5.22 -8.05
N ILE A 31 38.27 4.68 -7.79
CA ILE A 31 38.12 3.36 -7.15
C ILE A 31 38.71 2.25 -8.04
N ALA A 32 38.43 2.29 -9.35
CA ALA A 32 38.97 1.32 -10.29
C ALA A 32 40.51 1.40 -10.38
N LEU A 33 41.09 2.61 -10.35
CA LEU A 33 42.54 2.82 -10.32
C LEU A 33 43.16 2.25 -9.04
N PHE A 34 42.49 2.37 -7.90
CA PHE A 34 42.95 1.77 -6.63
C PHE A 34 43.00 0.23 -6.71
N PHE A 35 42.00 -0.41 -7.31
CA PHE A 35 42.05 -1.86 -7.55
C PHE A 35 43.12 -2.24 -8.57
N LEU A 36 43.33 -1.42 -9.61
CA LEU A 36 44.38 -1.63 -10.60
C LEU A 36 45.77 -1.59 -9.95
N THR A 37 46.07 -0.61 -9.10
CA THR A 37 47.38 -0.52 -8.44
C THR A 37 47.63 -1.69 -7.50
N ILE A 38 46.65 -2.05 -6.66
CA ILE A 38 46.76 -3.19 -5.74
C ILE A 38 47.00 -4.49 -6.50
N THR A 39 46.19 -4.78 -7.52
CA THR A 39 46.34 -6.01 -8.31
C THR A 39 47.65 -6.03 -9.09
N PHE A 40 48.14 -4.88 -9.58
CA PHE A 40 49.44 -4.78 -10.23
C PHE A 40 50.58 -5.16 -9.28
N PHE A 41 50.61 -4.60 -8.08
CA PHE A 41 51.65 -4.94 -7.10
C PHE A 41 51.60 -6.41 -6.65
N ILE A 42 50.39 -6.95 -6.44
CA ILE A 42 50.21 -8.37 -6.11
C ILE A 42 50.73 -9.26 -7.24
N MET A 43 50.35 -8.98 -8.49
CA MET A 43 50.81 -9.75 -9.66
C MET A 43 52.33 -9.66 -9.84
N MET A 44 52.92 -8.48 -9.65
CA MET A 44 54.37 -8.31 -9.73
C MET A 44 55.11 -9.09 -8.65
N LYS A 45 54.59 -9.11 -7.41
CA LYS A 45 55.19 -9.84 -6.28
C LYS A 45 55.08 -11.36 -6.41
N ILE A 46 53.97 -11.88 -6.95
CA ILE A 46 53.75 -13.32 -7.08
C ILE A 46 54.55 -13.90 -8.26
N ASN A 47 54.55 -13.21 -9.41
CA ASN A 47 55.07 -13.77 -10.67
C ASN A 47 56.54 -13.46 -10.93
N THR A 48 57.17 -12.58 -10.14
CA THR A 48 58.56 -12.15 -10.34
C THR A 48 59.41 -12.55 -9.13
N PRO A 49 60.37 -13.47 -9.29
CA PRO A 49 61.31 -13.82 -8.23
C PRO A 49 62.18 -12.64 -7.81
N ASP A 50 62.51 -12.54 -6.51
CA ASP A 50 63.33 -11.46 -5.95
C ASP A 50 64.70 -11.31 -6.63
N ILE A 51 65.25 -12.41 -7.13
CA ILE A 51 66.51 -12.44 -7.89
C ILE A 51 66.40 -11.61 -9.17
N VAL A 52 65.24 -11.66 -9.86
CA VAL A 52 65.01 -10.88 -11.08
C VAL A 52 64.99 -9.39 -10.76
N PHE A 53 64.33 -8.97 -9.67
CA PHE A 53 64.36 -7.57 -9.23
C PHE A 53 65.77 -7.10 -8.85
N LYS A 54 66.56 -7.94 -8.17
CA LYS A 54 67.95 -7.63 -7.80
C LYS A 54 68.83 -7.47 -9.05
N THR A 55 68.76 -8.43 -9.99
CA THR A 55 69.51 -8.36 -11.26
C THR A 55 69.10 -7.15 -12.11
N THR A 56 67.81 -6.81 -12.16
CA THR A 56 67.33 -5.64 -12.90
C THR A 56 67.76 -4.32 -12.25
N ARG A 57 67.75 -4.23 -10.92
CA ARG A 57 68.30 -3.08 -10.20
C ARG A 57 69.78 -2.89 -10.51
N GLU A 58 70.55 -3.97 -10.47
CA GLU A 58 71.98 -3.95 -10.79
C GLU A 58 72.22 -3.57 -12.26
N TYR A 59 71.39 -4.05 -13.19
CA TYR A 59 71.41 -3.66 -14.60
C TYR A 59 71.12 -2.17 -14.82
N LEU A 60 70.14 -1.60 -14.11
CA LEU A 60 69.82 -0.16 -14.21
C LEU A 60 70.96 0.70 -13.66
N ILE A 61 71.58 0.28 -12.55
CA ILE A 61 72.76 0.95 -11.98
C ILE A 61 73.96 0.85 -12.93
N ALA A 62 74.17 -0.30 -13.56
CA ALA A 62 75.22 -0.48 -14.57
C ALA A 62 75.02 0.44 -15.79
N ASN A 63 73.79 0.53 -16.31
CA ASN A 63 73.45 1.44 -17.41
C ASN A 63 73.65 2.90 -17.03
N TRP A 64 73.22 3.29 -15.83
CA TRP A 64 73.42 4.64 -15.31
C TRP A 64 74.91 4.97 -15.18
N LYS A 65 75.71 4.04 -14.63
CA LYS A 65 77.15 4.22 -14.45
C LYS A 65 77.92 4.30 -15.76
N ILE A 66 77.59 3.50 -16.76
CA ILE A 66 78.21 3.62 -18.09
C ILE A 66 77.86 4.98 -18.72
N TRP A 67 76.64 5.47 -18.49
CA TRP A 67 76.24 6.79 -18.97
C TRP A 67 76.98 7.94 -18.27
N THR A 68 77.30 7.81 -16.96
CA THR A 68 78.01 8.86 -16.21
C THR A 68 79.54 8.77 -16.22
N GLU A 69 80.12 7.57 -16.19
CA GLU A 69 81.55 7.28 -15.99
C GLU A 69 82.22 6.67 -17.24
N GLY A 70 81.46 6.41 -18.31
CA GLY A 70 81.97 5.83 -19.56
C GLY A 70 82.15 4.31 -19.53
N GLU A 71 82.72 3.75 -20.61
CA GLU A 71 82.78 2.28 -20.81
C GLU A 71 83.64 1.51 -19.78
N GLY A 72 84.49 2.21 -19.02
CA GLY A 72 85.33 1.66 -17.97
C GLY A 72 84.64 1.52 -16.60
N ALA A 73 83.37 1.91 -16.47
CA ALA A 73 82.67 1.92 -15.19
C ALA A 73 82.57 0.52 -14.57
N VAL A 74 82.85 0.41 -13.26
CA VAL A 74 82.87 -0.87 -12.54
C VAL A 74 81.84 -0.88 -11.41
N GLN A 75 81.18 -2.02 -11.22
CA GLN A 75 80.14 -2.18 -10.21
C GLN A 75 80.53 -3.26 -9.19
N LYS A 76 80.44 -2.92 -7.91
CA LYS A 76 80.52 -3.88 -6.82
C LYS A 76 79.15 -4.53 -6.64
N ILE A 77 79.09 -5.85 -6.76
CA ILE A 77 77.88 -6.65 -6.53
C ILE A 77 78.14 -7.53 -5.32
N THR A 78 77.21 -7.48 -4.37
CA THR A 78 77.26 -8.30 -3.15
C THR A 78 76.24 -9.42 -3.28
N ASP A 79 76.72 -10.66 -3.31
CA ASP A 79 75.85 -11.84 -3.28
C ASP A 79 76.15 -12.73 -2.07
N LYS A 80 75.37 -13.80 -1.88
CA LYS A 80 75.51 -14.74 -0.74
C LYS A 80 76.90 -15.37 -0.62
N SER A 81 77.72 -15.30 -1.67
CA SER A 81 79.08 -15.85 -1.77
C SER A 81 80.21 -14.80 -1.67
N GLY A 82 79.91 -13.53 -1.36
CA GLY A 82 80.90 -12.45 -1.22
C GLY A 82 80.67 -11.26 -2.17
N ALA A 83 81.47 -10.21 -2.00
CA ALA A 83 81.42 -9.00 -2.84
C ALA A 83 82.43 -9.09 -3.98
N TYR A 84 81.96 -9.04 -5.22
CA TYR A 84 82.79 -9.10 -6.43
C TYR A 84 82.66 -7.80 -7.23
N THR A 85 83.78 -7.38 -7.83
CA THR A 85 83.87 -6.15 -8.62
C THR A 85 83.86 -6.54 -10.09
N ILE A 86 82.76 -6.26 -10.80
CA ILE A 86 82.55 -6.67 -12.20
C ILE A 86 82.46 -5.42 -13.08
N SER A 87 83.10 -5.44 -14.27
CA SER A 87 82.95 -4.37 -15.27
C SER A 87 81.49 -4.24 -15.69
N SER A 88 80.94 -3.03 -15.65
CA SER A 88 79.54 -2.77 -15.94
C SER A 88 79.17 -3.20 -17.37
N LYS A 89 80.11 -3.11 -18.33
CA LYS A 89 79.93 -3.59 -19.72
C LYS A 89 79.77 -5.11 -19.83
N ASN A 90 80.52 -5.87 -19.03
CA ASN A 90 80.40 -7.34 -18.98
C ASN A 90 79.12 -7.78 -18.27
N LEU A 91 78.67 -7.02 -17.28
CA LEU A 91 77.39 -7.25 -16.60
C LEU A 91 76.18 -7.11 -17.56
N LEU A 92 76.20 -6.10 -18.43
CA LEU A 92 75.15 -5.88 -19.44
C LEU A 92 75.13 -6.98 -20.52
N ASN A 93 76.29 -7.57 -20.83
CA ASN A 93 76.43 -8.59 -21.87
C ASN A 93 76.24 -10.03 -21.40
N LEU A 94 76.12 -10.24 -20.09
CA LEU A 94 75.88 -11.57 -19.53
C LEU A 94 74.55 -12.15 -20.05
N SER A 95 74.58 -13.40 -20.52
CA SER A 95 73.39 -14.08 -21.06
C SER A 95 72.26 -14.20 -20.01
N LEU A 96 72.62 -14.27 -18.73
CA LEU A 96 71.70 -14.36 -17.60
C LEU A 96 71.00 -13.02 -17.31
N THR A 97 71.68 -11.88 -17.40
CA THR A 97 71.06 -10.55 -17.21
C THR A 97 70.07 -10.24 -18.34
N LYS A 98 70.44 -10.51 -19.59
CA LYS A 98 69.55 -10.38 -20.76
C LYS A 98 68.29 -11.26 -20.62
N LYS A 99 68.42 -12.50 -20.14
CA LYS A 99 67.28 -13.40 -19.87
C LYS A 99 66.37 -12.89 -18.75
N HIS A 100 66.92 -12.40 -17.64
CA HIS A 100 66.12 -11.85 -16.53
C HIS A 100 65.36 -10.58 -16.93
N ILE A 101 65.96 -9.72 -17.76
CA ILE A 101 65.30 -8.51 -18.26
C ILE A 101 64.19 -8.85 -19.26
N ALA A 102 64.45 -9.79 -20.18
CA ALA A 102 63.41 -10.26 -21.10
C ALA A 102 62.24 -10.91 -20.34
N TYR A 103 62.52 -11.65 -19.26
CA TYR A 103 61.51 -12.21 -18.36
C TYR A 103 60.72 -11.12 -17.64
N LEU A 104 61.39 -10.11 -17.07
CA LEU A 104 60.73 -8.98 -16.41
C LEU A 104 59.84 -8.18 -17.37
N LEU A 105 60.31 -7.91 -18.59
CA LEU A 105 59.52 -7.25 -19.63
C LEU A 105 58.28 -8.07 -20.02
N LYS A 106 58.41 -9.40 -20.10
CA LYS A 106 57.28 -10.30 -20.33
C LYS A 106 56.27 -10.24 -19.17
N GLN A 107 56.75 -10.26 -17.93
CA GLN A 107 55.88 -10.17 -16.75
C GLN A 107 55.21 -8.81 -16.61
N LEU A 108 55.88 -7.69 -16.94
CA LEU A 108 55.28 -6.36 -16.97
C LEU A 108 54.15 -6.28 -18.01
N LYS A 109 54.34 -6.86 -19.21
CA LYS A 109 53.29 -6.90 -20.24
C LYS A 109 52.09 -7.73 -19.77
N LEU A 110 52.31 -8.92 -19.21
CA LEU A 110 51.24 -9.78 -18.69
C LEU A 110 50.50 -9.13 -17.52
N ALA A 111 51.23 -8.54 -16.58
CA ALA A 111 50.67 -7.79 -15.47
C ALA A 111 49.81 -6.64 -15.99
N GLY A 112 50.30 -5.83 -16.93
CA GLY A 112 49.55 -4.71 -17.51
C GLY A 112 48.25 -5.13 -18.22
N ILE A 113 48.25 -6.22 -18.98
CA ILE A 113 47.04 -6.76 -19.64
C ILE A 113 46.05 -7.24 -18.57
N SER A 114 46.52 -8.04 -17.60
CA SER A 114 45.66 -8.61 -16.56
C SER A 114 45.01 -7.53 -15.68
N THR A 115 45.75 -6.50 -15.28
CA THR A 115 45.21 -5.40 -14.46
C THR A 115 44.32 -4.47 -15.26
N GLY A 116 44.56 -4.31 -16.57
CA GLY A 116 43.64 -3.64 -17.48
C GLY A 116 42.27 -4.33 -17.51
N ILE A 117 42.24 -5.67 -17.61
CA ILE A 117 40.99 -6.45 -17.55
C ILE A 117 40.28 -6.23 -16.21
N VAL A 118 41.00 -6.34 -15.09
CA VAL A 118 40.45 -6.11 -13.75
C VAL A 118 39.86 -4.70 -13.62
N PHE A 119 40.53 -3.68 -14.16
CA PHE A 119 40.05 -2.30 -14.17
C PHE A 119 38.71 -2.17 -14.90
N PHE A 120 38.59 -2.69 -16.12
CA PHE A 120 37.33 -2.64 -16.87
C PHE A 120 36.21 -3.43 -16.17
N LEU A 121 36.49 -4.62 -15.64
CA LEU A 121 35.51 -5.41 -14.90
C LEU A 121 35.05 -4.68 -13.63
N SER A 122 35.96 -4.02 -12.92
CA SER A 122 35.62 -3.24 -11.72
C SER A 122 34.71 -2.05 -12.06
N LEU A 123 34.97 -1.34 -13.17
CA LEU A 123 34.10 -0.26 -13.63
C LEU A 123 32.70 -0.77 -13.96
N ILE A 124 32.59 -1.87 -14.72
CA ILE A 124 31.30 -2.48 -15.06
C ILE A 124 30.54 -2.87 -13.79
N LEU A 125 31.21 -3.48 -12.81
CA LEU A 125 30.61 -3.88 -11.54
C LEU A 125 30.12 -2.67 -10.72
N ILE A 126 30.94 -1.62 -10.62
CA ILE A 126 30.58 -0.38 -9.91
C ILE A 126 29.33 0.24 -10.54
N PHE A 127 29.31 0.41 -11.87
CA PHE A 127 28.15 0.95 -12.58
C PHE A 127 26.92 0.04 -12.44
N PHE A 128 27.08 -1.28 -12.45
CA PHE A 128 25.99 -2.23 -12.25
C PHE A 128 25.38 -2.13 -10.84
N ILE A 129 26.21 -2.11 -9.80
CA ILE A 129 25.78 -1.98 -8.40
C ILE A 129 25.04 -0.65 -8.20
N TRP A 130 25.63 0.46 -8.65
CA TRP A 130 25.02 1.78 -8.53
C TRP A 130 23.72 1.90 -9.34
N SER A 131 23.65 1.34 -10.54
CA SER A 131 22.42 1.31 -11.35
C SER A 131 21.31 0.52 -10.64
N ARG A 132 21.65 -0.63 -10.05
CA ARG A 132 20.69 -1.46 -9.30
C ARG A 132 20.20 -0.77 -8.03
N LYS A 133 21.11 -0.11 -7.29
CA LYS A 133 20.77 0.66 -6.10
C LYS A 133 19.92 1.88 -6.45
N GLY A 134 20.29 2.63 -7.48
CA GLY A 134 19.52 3.76 -8.00
C GLY A 134 18.10 3.37 -8.44
N LYS A 135 17.92 2.19 -9.06
CA LYS A 135 16.58 1.69 -9.39
C LYS A 135 15.71 1.38 -8.16
N LYS A 136 16.31 0.96 -7.04
CA LYS A 136 15.60 0.73 -5.78
C LYS A 136 15.21 2.06 -5.11
N ASP A 137 16.15 3.00 -5.05
CA ASP A 137 15.95 4.28 -4.35
C ASP A 137 15.05 5.23 -5.15
N LYS A 138 14.96 5.08 -6.48
CA LYS A 138 14.02 5.82 -7.33
C LYS A 138 12.56 5.37 -7.15
N GLN A 139 12.30 4.25 -6.47
CA GLN A 139 10.93 3.90 -6.10
C GLN A 139 10.47 4.92 -5.06
N LYS A 140 9.60 5.85 -5.49
CA LYS A 140 8.97 6.83 -4.62
C LYS A 140 8.47 6.12 -3.36
N SER A 141 9.14 6.37 -2.24
CA SER A 141 8.69 5.86 -0.94
C SER A 141 7.33 6.46 -0.68
N HIS A 142 6.33 5.62 -0.44
CA HIS A 142 5.03 6.09 0.00
C HIS A 142 5.22 6.75 1.37
N ILE A 143 5.09 8.08 1.40
CA ILE A 143 5.44 8.90 2.58
C ILE A 143 4.29 8.86 3.60
N PHE A 144 3.05 8.98 3.13
CA PHE A 144 1.87 9.03 4.01
C PHE A 144 0.56 8.73 3.24
N GLY A 145 -0.49 8.35 3.96
CA GLY A 145 -1.86 8.23 3.44
C GLY A 145 -2.28 6.82 3.02
N GLN A 146 -3.35 6.74 2.24
CA GLN A 146 -3.90 5.46 1.81
C GLN A 146 -2.97 4.78 0.80
N LYS A 147 -2.79 3.48 0.96
CA LYS A 147 -1.99 2.66 0.06
C LYS A 147 -2.90 1.71 -0.69
N ILE A 148 -2.84 1.74 -2.02
CA ILE A 148 -3.53 0.79 -2.87
C ILE A 148 -2.76 -0.51 -2.86
N TRP A 149 -3.46 -1.60 -2.54
CA TRP A 149 -2.90 -2.96 -2.56
C TRP A 149 -3.65 -3.80 -3.58
N SER A 150 -2.95 -4.76 -4.20
CA SER A 150 -3.67 -5.82 -4.90
C SER A 150 -4.44 -6.67 -3.90
N TRP A 151 -5.64 -7.11 -4.27
CA TRP A 151 -6.52 -7.89 -3.39
C TRP A 151 -5.81 -9.16 -2.85
N ARG A 152 -4.93 -9.79 -3.64
CA ARG A 152 -4.15 -10.96 -3.23
C ARG A 152 -3.18 -10.64 -2.08
N LYS A 153 -2.47 -9.52 -2.18
CA LYS A 153 -1.53 -9.07 -1.14
C LYS A 153 -2.29 -8.66 0.13
N LEU A 154 -3.40 -7.94 -0.02
CA LEU A 154 -4.24 -7.55 1.11
C LEU A 154 -4.83 -8.77 1.82
N ARG A 155 -5.42 -9.72 1.09
CA ARG A 155 -5.93 -10.99 1.64
C ARG A 155 -4.87 -11.74 2.44
N ARG A 156 -3.68 -11.95 1.86
CA ARG A 156 -2.57 -12.63 2.56
C ARG A 156 -2.21 -11.90 3.86
N LYS A 157 -2.13 -10.57 3.82
CA LYS A 157 -1.81 -9.75 4.99
C LYS A 157 -2.89 -9.82 6.08
N LEU A 158 -4.17 -9.87 5.70
CA LEU A 158 -5.28 -10.06 6.66
C LEU A 158 -5.21 -11.42 7.33
N ILE A 159 -4.97 -12.49 6.56
CA ILE A 159 -4.85 -13.87 7.07
C ILE A 159 -3.64 -13.98 8.01
N LEU A 160 -2.45 -13.55 7.57
CA LEU A 160 -1.22 -13.62 8.36
C LEU A 160 -1.30 -12.83 9.67
N ARG A 161 -2.15 -11.80 9.73
CA ARG A 161 -2.36 -10.98 10.93
C ARG A 161 -3.53 -11.46 11.81
N GLY A 162 -4.19 -12.57 11.45
CA GLY A 162 -5.39 -13.04 12.15
C GLY A 162 -6.58 -12.05 12.09
N LYS A 163 -6.59 -11.15 11.09
CA LYS A 163 -7.61 -10.09 10.90
C LYS A 163 -8.58 -10.38 9.76
N ALA A 164 -8.57 -11.58 9.19
CA ALA A 164 -9.52 -11.98 8.17
C ALA A 164 -10.88 -12.32 8.81
N SER A 165 -11.95 -11.67 8.35
CA SER A 165 -13.33 -12.03 8.71
C SER A 165 -13.80 -13.28 7.95
N ASN A 166 -14.85 -13.90 8.47
CA ASN A 166 -15.59 -14.97 7.79
C ASN A 166 -16.42 -14.42 6.62
N ILE A 167 -16.80 -13.14 6.68
CA ILE A 167 -17.54 -12.44 5.63
C ILE A 167 -16.55 -11.86 4.60
N LYS A 168 -16.88 -12.00 3.31
CA LYS A 168 -16.03 -11.64 2.17
C LYS A 168 -16.80 -10.81 1.15
N ILE A 169 -16.10 -9.90 0.48
CA ILE A 169 -16.57 -9.27 -0.76
C ILE A 169 -15.78 -9.89 -1.92
N GLY A 170 -16.44 -10.69 -2.74
CA GLY A 170 -15.78 -11.55 -3.73
C GLY A 170 -14.77 -12.49 -3.07
N LYS A 171 -13.48 -12.36 -3.43
CA LYS A 171 -12.40 -13.20 -2.89
C LYS A 171 -11.67 -12.57 -1.70
N LEU A 172 -12.03 -11.36 -1.29
CA LEU A 172 -11.36 -10.60 -0.24
C LEU A 172 -12.16 -10.68 1.06
N PRO A 173 -11.62 -11.24 2.15
CA PRO A 173 -12.26 -11.15 3.46
C PRO A 173 -12.32 -9.70 3.94
N LEU A 174 -13.41 -9.35 4.61
CA LEU A 174 -13.49 -8.12 5.39
C LEU A 174 -12.46 -8.16 6.53
N VAL A 175 -12.23 -7.00 7.12
CA VAL A 175 -11.48 -6.93 8.37
C VAL A 175 -12.37 -7.50 9.48
N LYS A 176 -11.82 -8.39 10.30
CA LYS A 176 -12.53 -9.00 11.42
C LYS A 176 -13.20 -7.93 12.30
N ASN A 177 -14.47 -8.15 12.67
CA ASN A 177 -15.29 -7.27 13.51
C ASN A 177 -15.58 -5.89 12.91
N THR A 178 -15.50 -5.73 11.58
CA THR A 178 -15.91 -4.48 10.91
C THR A 178 -17.30 -4.53 10.32
N GLU A 179 -17.89 -5.72 10.24
CA GLU A 179 -19.28 -5.94 9.81
C GLU A 179 -20.30 -5.19 10.70
N THR A 180 -19.98 -4.96 11.97
CA THR A 180 -20.81 -4.19 12.92
C THR A 180 -20.63 -2.67 12.78
N LYS A 181 -19.71 -2.20 11.94
CA LYS A 181 -19.43 -0.77 11.71
C LYS A 181 -20.15 -0.21 10.48
N HIS A 182 -21.13 -0.96 9.97
CA HIS A 182 -21.85 -0.70 8.72
C HIS A 182 -20.96 -0.80 7.47
N ILE A 183 -21.60 -1.06 6.33
CA ILE A 183 -20.94 -1.12 5.03
C ILE A 183 -21.71 -0.20 4.09
N PHE A 184 -21.01 0.79 3.52
CA PHE A 184 -21.56 1.65 2.49
C PHE A 184 -21.11 1.16 1.10
N ILE A 185 -22.07 0.76 0.27
CA ILE A 185 -21.83 0.28 -1.10
C ILE A 185 -22.35 1.33 -2.07
N SER A 186 -21.44 1.96 -2.83
CA SER A 186 -21.78 2.99 -3.82
C SER A 186 -21.41 2.54 -5.23
N GLY A 187 -22.19 2.99 -6.22
CA GLY A 187 -21.95 2.74 -7.64
C GLY A 187 -23.15 3.12 -8.50
N THR A 188 -22.94 3.28 -9.80
CA THR A 188 -23.99 3.59 -10.79
C THR A 188 -24.96 2.44 -11.01
N THR A 189 -26.08 2.68 -11.69
CA THR A 189 -26.97 1.60 -12.16
C THR A 189 -26.17 0.64 -13.05
N GLY A 190 -26.37 -0.66 -12.86
CA GLY A 190 -25.61 -1.70 -13.57
C GLY A 190 -24.20 -2.00 -13.02
N SER A 191 -23.70 -1.28 -12.00
CA SER A 191 -22.37 -1.53 -11.44
C SER A 191 -22.24 -2.81 -10.59
N GLY A 192 -23.31 -3.58 -10.44
CA GLY A 192 -23.31 -4.84 -9.69
C GLY A 192 -23.59 -4.72 -8.19
N LYS A 193 -24.19 -3.62 -7.70
CA LYS A 193 -24.58 -3.46 -6.28
C LYS A 193 -25.46 -4.61 -5.78
N THR A 194 -26.50 -4.96 -6.53
CA THR A 194 -27.41 -6.08 -6.21
C THR A 194 -26.65 -7.41 -6.14
N ASN A 195 -25.73 -7.65 -7.07
CA ASN A 195 -24.85 -8.83 -7.02
C ASN A 195 -23.96 -8.85 -5.78
N CYS A 196 -23.44 -7.70 -5.34
CA CYS A 196 -22.70 -7.59 -4.09
C CYS A 196 -23.56 -8.03 -2.88
N PHE A 197 -24.80 -7.53 -2.79
CA PHE A 197 -25.74 -7.94 -1.75
C PHE A 197 -26.07 -9.43 -1.80
N TYR A 198 -26.26 -10.01 -2.99
CA TYR A 198 -26.48 -11.45 -3.13
C TYR A 198 -25.33 -12.29 -2.57
N HIS A 199 -24.08 -11.86 -2.79
CA HIS A 199 -22.92 -12.51 -2.19
C HIS A 199 -22.84 -12.34 -0.68
N LEU A 200 -23.27 -11.19 -0.14
CA LEU A 200 -23.30 -10.96 1.31
C LEU A 200 -24.41 -11.78 1.97
N LEU A 201 -25.64 -11.74 1.43
CA LEU A 201 -26.80 -12.45 1.97
C LEU A 201 -26.62 -13.98 1.94
N SER A 202 -25.99 -14.53 0.91
CA SER A 202 -25.66 -15.96 0.89
C SER A 202 -24.68 -16.35 2.01
N GLN A 203 -23.74 -15.47 2.34
CA GLN A 203 -22.81 -15.68 3.45
C GLN A 203 -23.52 -15.54 4.80
N VAL A 204 -24.32 -14.49 5.01
CA VAL A 204 -25.15 -14.31 6.21
C VAL A 204 -26.00 -15.58 6.47
N ARG A 205 -26.64 -16.11 5.42
CA ARG A 205 -27.38 -17.38 5.49
C ARG A 205 -26.51 -18.56 5.87
N SER A 206 -25.36 -18.74 5.21
CA SER A 206 -24.43 -19.85 5.50
C SER A 206 -23.87 -19.81 6.93
N LEU A 207 -23.80 -18.61 7.52
CA LEU A 207 -23.38 -18.38 8.90
C LEU A 207 -24.55 -18.46 9.90
N ASN A 208 -25.75 -18.84 9.45
CA ASN A 208 -26.98 -18.91 10.24
C ASN A 208 -27.31 -17.59 10.97
N GLN A 209 -27.02 -16.46 10.31
CA GLN A 209 -27.32 -15.12 10.80
C GLN A 209 -28.67 -14.62 10.26
N LYS A 210 -29.32 -13.73 11.01
CA LYS A 210 -30.58 -13.08 10.62
C LYS A 210 -30.29 -11.80 9.82
N ALA A 211 -31.18 -11.47 8.90
CA ALA A 211 -31.16 -10.22 8.16
C ALA A 211 -32.56 -9.64 8.03
N ILE A 212 -32.67 -8.31 8.10
CA ILE A 212 -33.85 -7.56 7.69
C ILE A 212 -33.50 -6.91 6.35
N ILE A 213 -34.33 -7.15 5.35
CA ILE A 213 -34.07 -6.70 3.98
C ILE A 213 -35.23 -5.80 3.55
N VAL A 214 -34.90 -4.56 3.20
CA VAL A 214 -35.84 -3.65 2.54
C VAL A 214 -35.76 -3.94 1.04
N ASP A 215 -36.75 -4.66 0.52
CA ASP A 215 -36.81 -5.09 -0.87
C ASP A 215 -37.88 -4.32 -1.63
N THR A 216 -37.47 -3.31 -2.39
CA THR A 216 -38.39 -2.46 -3.17
C THR A 216 -38.76 -3.06 -4.53
N THR A 217 -38.02 -4.07 -5.02
CA THR A 217 -38.24 -4.66 -6.34
C THR A 217 -38.81 -6.08 -6.28
N GLY A 218 -38.70 -6.76 -5.14
CA GLY A 218 -39.05 -8.18 -4.98
C GLY A 218 -37.93 -9.14 -5.41
N ASP A 219 -36.76 -8.62 -5.81
CA ASP A 219 -35.61 -9.42 -6.26
C ASP A 219 -35.00 -10.27 -5.15
N TYR A 220 -35.03 -9.79 -3.90
CA TYR A 220 -34.50 -10.54 -2.77
C TYR A 220 -35.52 -11.56 -2.28
N VAL A 221 -36.80 -11.18 -2.25
CA VAL A 221 -37.90 -12.10 -1.91
C VAL A 221 -37.90 -13.27 -2.90
N SER A 222 -37.93 -13.02 -4.21
CA SER A 222 -37.95 -14.08 -5.23
C SER A 222 -36.77 -15.08 -5.10
N ARG A 223 -35.60 -14.60 -4.69
CA ARG A 223 -34.38 -15.39 -4.65
C ARG A 223 -34.08 -16.04 -3.30
N PHE A 224 -34.44 -15.38 -2.19
CA PHE A 224 -34.04 -15.79 -0.85
C PHE A 224 -35.21 -16.18 0.04
N TYR A 225 -36.44 -15.71 -0.19
CA TYR A 225 -37.55 -16.01 0.71
C TYR A 225 -37.83 -17.51 0.81
N ARG A 226 -38.08 -17.99 2.03
CA ARG A 226 -38.45 -19.37 2.34
C ARG A 226 -39.81 -19.37 3.05
N GLU A 227 -40.80 -19.92 2.36
CA GLU A 227 -42.16 -20.09 2.91
C GLU A 227 -42.11 -20.86 4.23
N GLY A 228 -42.89 -20.39 5.21
CA GLY A 228 -42.94 -20.98 6.56
C GLY A 228 -41.68 -20.80 7.41
N LYS A 229 -40.67 -20.06 6.95
CA LYS A 229 -39.43 -19.78 7.71
C LYS A 229 -39.11 -18.29 7.80
N ASP A 230 -39.22 -17.58 6.69
CA ASP A 230 -38.90 -16.15 6.62
C ASP A 230 -40.18 -15.32 6.82
N VAL A 231 -40.06 -14.15 7.45
CA VAL A 231 -41.19 -13.23 7.65
C VAL A 231 -41.22 -12.23 6.49
N LEU A 232 -42.38 -12.13 5.84
CA LEU A 232 -42.65 -11.16 4.78
C LEU A 232 -43.63 -10.10 5.28
N LEU A 233 -43.26 -8.83 5.18
CA LEU A 233 -44.13 -7.69 5.48
C LEU A 233 -44.43 -6.94 4.18
N ASN A 234 -45.57 -7.26 3.56
CA ASN A 234 -46.08 -6.60 2.37
C ASN A 234 -47.61 -6.70 2.34
N PRO A 235 -48.37 -5.61 2.56
CA PRO A 235 -49.83 -5.66 2.65
C PRO A 235 -50.53 -6.12 1.36
N LEU A 236 -49.82 -6.17 0.23
CA LEU A 236 -50.33 -6.60 -1.07
C LEU A 236 -49.96 -8.04 -1.44
N ASP A 237 -49.19 -8.73 -0.60
CA ASP A 237 -48.76 -10.11 -0.83
C ASP A 237 -49.56 -11.09 0.04
N LYS A 238 -50.16 -12.12 -0.55
CA LYS A 238 -50.96 -13.12 0.17
C LYS A 238 -50.16 -13.94 1.19
N ARG A 239 -48.83 -14.01 1.03
CA ARG A 239 -47.92 -14.72 1.94
C ARG A 239 -47.49 -13.86 3.13
N ALA A 240 -47.77 -12.56 3.09
CA ALA A 240 -47.31 -11.64 4.11
C ALA A 240 -47.95 -11.93 5.46
N HIS A 241 -47.19 -11.66 6.52
CA HIS A 241 -47.67 -11.77 7.87
C HIS A 241 -48.55 -10.58 8.20
N SER A 242 -49.64 -10.82 8.91
CA SER A 242 -50.45 -9.76 9.48
C SER A 242 -49.66 -9.02 10.54
N TRP A 243 -49.62 -7.70 10.44
CA TRP A 243 -48.95 -6.83 11.41
C TRP A 243 -49.88 -5.69 11.79
N HIS A 244 -49.88 -5.33 13.07
CA HIS A 244 -50.55 -4.13 13.56
C HIS A 244 -49.78 -3.54 14.75
N PRO A 245 -49.88 -2.22 15.00
CA PRO A 245 -49.09 -1.54 16.03
C PRO A 245 -49.21 -2.15 17.43
N TRP A 246 -50.40 -2.64 17.78
CA TRP A 246 -50.65 -3.23 19.10
C TRP A 246 -49.86 -4.51 19.40
N ILE A 247 -49.27 -5.18 18.40
CA ILE A 247 -48.37 -6.35 18.66
C ILE A 247 -47.04 -5.89 19.26
N GLU A 248 -46.56 -4.70 18.90
CA GLU A 248 -45.26 -4.17 19.32
C GLU A 248 -45.37 -3.33 20.62
N CYS A 249 -46.55 -2.77 20.88
CA CYS A 249 -46.77 -1.83 21.97
C CYS A 249 -47.26 -2.51 23.27
N THR A 250 -46.33 -2.93 24.13
CA THR A 250 -46.63 -3.48 25.47
C THR A 250 -46.61 -2.45 26.60
N GLN A 251 -46.02 -1.28 26.39
CA GLN A 251 -45.84 -0.22 27.39
C GLN A 251 -46.33 1.12 26.86
N LYS A 252 -46.74 2.03 27.75
CA LYS A 252 -47.24 3.37 27.36
C LYS A 252 -46.29 4.12 26.42
N TYR A 253 -44.98 4.08 26.69
CA TYR A 253 -43.98 4.77 25.86
C TYR A 253 -43.82 4.16 24.46
N HIS A 254 -44.20 2.88 24.24
CA HIS A 254 -44.16 2.28 22.91
C HIS A 254 -45.14 2.97 21.95
N PHE A 255 -46.31 3.40 22.41
CA PHE A 255 -47.28 4.12 21.57
C PHE A 255 -46.73 5.47 21.11
N GLN A 256 -45.98 6.15 21.97
CA GLN A 256 -45.31 7.41 21.62
C GLN A 256 -44.19 7.20 20.60
N GLU A 257 -43.37 6.16 20.77
CA GLU A 257 -42.34 5.80 19.78
C GLU A 257 -42.95 5.34 18.45
N MET A 258 -44.04 4.59 18.50
CA MET A 258 -44.81 4.21 17.32
C MET A 258 -45.32 5.45 16.58
N ALA A 259 -45.91 6.41 17.29
CA ALA A 259 -46.36 7.67 16.70
C ALA A 259 -45.23 8.46 16.04
N ARG A 260 -44.04 8.51 16.64
CA ARG A 260 -42.85 9.16 16.06
C ARG A 260 -42.38 8.49 14.77
N ASN A 261 -42.51 7.17 14.67
CA ASN A 261 -42.16 6.41 13.47
C ASN A 261 -43.19 6.56 12.34
N PHE A 262 -44.49 6.63 12.66
CA PHE A 262 -45.55 6.83 11.68
C PHE A 262 -45.64 8.27 11.17
N ILE A 263 -45.39 9.24 12.05
CA ILE A 263 -45.46 10.67 11.75
C ILE A 263 -44.04 11.22 11.85
N PRO A 264 -43.25 11.17 10.77
CA PRO A 264 -41.86 11.63 10.77
C PRO A 264 -41.80 13.14 11.01
N THR A 265 -40.68 13.60 11.58
CA THR A 265 -40.47 15.03 11.80
C THR A 265 -40.34 15.73 10.44
N ASP A 266 -41.15 16.75 10.23
CA ASP A 266 -41.06 17.63 9.09
C ASP A 266 -39.98 18.70 9.31
N ASN A 267 -39.36 19.16 8.23
CA ASN A 267 -38.43 20.31 8.27
C ASN A 267 -39.20 21.66 8.36
N SER A 268 -40.45 21.65 8.80
CA SER A 268 -41.24 22.88 8.93
C SER A 268 -40.74 23.69 10.11
N HIS A 269 -40.98 25.01 10.07
CA HIS A 269 -40.62 25.91 11.16
C HIS A 269 -41.51 25.75 12.40
N ASP A 270 -42.68 25.09 12.27
CA ASP A 270 -43.64 24.92 13.35
C ASP A 270 -43.88 23.43 13.66
N PRO A 271 -43.26 22.89 14.73
CA PRO A 271 -43.42 21.49 15.10
C PRO A 271 -44.75 21.22 15.82
N PHE A 272 -45.59 22.23 16.07
CA PHE A 272 -46.84 22.09 16.82
C PHE A 272 -47.74 21.04 16.19
N TRP A 273 -48.03 21.13 14.88
CA TRP A 273 -48.94 20.20 14.21
C TRP A 273 -48.43 18.75 14.24
N THR A 274 -47.14 18.56 13.96
CA THR A 274 -46.49 17.26 13.98
C THR A 274 -46.52 16.64 15.39
N ASN A 275 -46.22 17.43 16.43
CA ASN A 275 -46.23 16.96 17.81
C ASN A 275 -47.66 16.69 18.31
N SER A 276 -48.61 17.57 18.01
CA SER A 276 -50.02 17.40 18.36
C SER A 276 -50.60 16.15 17.70
N ALA A 277 -50.32 15.92 16.41
CA ALA A 277 -50.73 14.73 15.70
C ALA A 277 -50.16 13.45 16.33
N ARG A 278 -48.89 13.46 16.78
CA ARG A 278 -48.28 12.34 17.50
C ARG A 278 -48.95 12.07 18.84
N VAL A 279 -49.28 13.12 19.61
CA VAL A 279 -49.96 12.99 20.91
C VAL A 279 -51.35 12.39 20.73
N VAL A 280 -52.13 12.90 19.76
CA VAL A 280 -53.46 12.38 19.41
C VAL A 280 -53.36 10.92 18.95
N PHE A 281 -52.46 10.61 18.03
CA PHE A 281 -52.28 9.26 17.49
C PHE A 281 -51.84 8.25 18.57
N ALA A 282 -50.87 8.61 19.41
CA ALA A 282 -50.41 7.76 20.51
C ALA A 282 -51.52 7.50 21.53
N SER A 283 -52.26 8.54 21.92
CA SER A 283 -53.36 8.43 22.90
C SER A 283 -54.51 7.58 22.37
N ALA A 284 -54.82 7.68 21.07
CA ALA A 284 -55.82 6.83 20.43
C ALA A 284 -55.39 5.36 20.42
N LEU A 285 -54.14 5.08 20.04
CA LEU A 285 -53.60 3.71 20.08
C LEU A 285 -53.62 3.12 21.49
N GLU A 286 -53.22 3.90 22.50
CA GLU A 286 -53.18 3.49 23.91
C GLU A 286 -54.59 3.17 24.44
N LYS A 287 -55.56 4.07 24.23
CA LYS A 287 -56.94 3.83 24.67
C LYS A 287 -57.58 2.61 24.01
N MET A 288 -57.35 2.42 22.70
CA MET A 288 -57.85 1.23 21.99
C MET A 288 -57.21 -0.06 22.51
N ALA A 289 -55.96 -0.01 22.98
CA ALA A 289 -55.31 -1.15 23.61
C ALA A 289 -55.97 -1.50 24.95
N GLN A 290 -56.31 -0.49 25.75
CA GLN A 290 -56.98 -0.66 27.05
C GLN A 290 -58.42 -1.16 26.93
N SER A 291 -59.13 -0.80 25.86
CA SER A 291 -60.51 -1.25 25.61
C SER A 291 -60.61 -2.64 24.99
N GLU A 292 -59.48 -3.34 24.79
CA GLU A 292 -59.35 -4.67 24.13
C GLU A 292 -60.08 -4.80 22.78
N THR A 293 -60.41 -3.66 22.16
CA THR A 293 -61.24 -3.55 20.95
C THR A 293 -60.50 -2.70 19.93
N PHE A 294 -59.34 -3.20 19.52
CA PHE A 294 -58.46 -2.51 18.57
C PHE A 294 -58.62 -3.06 17.16
N SER A 295 -58.71 -2.15 16.19
CA SER A 295 -58.66 -2.48 14.77
C SER A 295 -58.13 -1.28 14.01
N THR A 296 -57.27 -1.53 13.02
CA THR A 296 -56.75 -0.48 12.14
C THR A 296 -57.88 0.26 11.43
N LYS A 297 -58.98 -0.43 11.09
CA LYS A 297 -60.16 0.19 10.47
C LYS A 297 -60.86 1.15 11.44
N THR A 298 -61.07 0.73 12.69
CA THR A 298 -61.70 1.57 13.71
C THR A 298 -60.82 2.76 14.06
N LEU A 299 -59.50 2.56 14.19
CA LEU A 299 -58.54 3.65 14.43
C LEU A 299 -58.59 4.68 13.30
N LEU A 300 -58.58 4.23 12.05
CA LEU A 300 -58.64 5.11 10.89
C LEU A 300 -59.95 5.90 10.86
N ASN A 301 -61.09 5.24 11.07
CA ASN A 301 -62.39 5.92 11.12
C ASN A 301 -62.42 6.98 12.23
N LEU A 302 -62.01 6.61 13.45
CA LEU A 302 -61.96 7.52 14.60
C LEU A 302 -61.12 8.78 14.32
N LEU A 303 -59.94 8.61 13.73
CA LEU A 303 -58.99 9.69 13.52
C LEU A 303 -59.27 10.56 12.28
N THR A 304 -60.04 10.06 11.31
CA THR A 304 -60.17 10.73 9.99
C THR A 304 -61.61 10.96 9.52
N ARG A 305 -62.61 10.31 10.15
CA ARG A 305 -64.01 10.34 9.68
C ARG A 305 -65.01 10.72 10.76
N ASP A 306 -64.79 10.28 12.00
CA ASP A 306 -65.71 10.57 13.09
C ASP A 306 -65.69 12.07 13.45
N SER A 307 -66.75 12.56 14.09
CA SER A 307 -66.84 13.97 14.49
C SER A 307 -65.80 14.32 15.56
N LEU A 308 -65.41 15.60 15.64
CA LEU A 308 -64.49 16.08 16.67
C LEU A 308 -65.01 15.82 18.08
N SER A 309 -66.30 16.03 18.33
CA SER A 309 -66.99 15.61 19.54
C SER A 309 -66.80 14.12 19.88
N THR A 310 -66.94 13.22 18.90
CA THR A 310 -66.75 11.78 19.11
C THR A 310 -65.30 11.46 19.45
N LEU A 311 -64.36 12.06 18.72
CA LEU A 311 -62.93 11.89 18.97
C LEU A 311 -62.51 12.45 20.34
N TYR A 312 -63.03 13.62 20.73
CA TYR A 312 -62.80 14.23 22.04
C TYR A 312 -63.32 13.33 23.16
N LEU A 313 -64.56 12.83 23.06
CA LEU A 313 -65.14 11.91 24.03
C LEU A 313 -64.31 10.62 24.13
N PHE A 314 -63.86 10.08 22.99
CA PHE A 314 -63.00 8.90 22.98
C PHE A 314 -61.67 9.20 23.68
N LEU A 315 -61.07 10.37 23.49
CA LEU A 315 -59.76 10.74 24.05
C LEU A 315 -59.84 11.45 25.42
N LYS A 316 -61.03 11.59 26.01
CA LYS A 316 -61.23 12.18 27.34
C LYS A 316 -60.31 11.53 28.38
N ASP A 317 -59.74 12.30 29.31
CA ASP A 317 -58.79 11.80 30.31
C ASP A 317 -57.42 11.34 29.75
N SER A 318 -57.10 11.72 28.50
CA SER A 318 -55.75 11.57 27.92
C SER A 318 -55.10 12.94 27.67
N ASP A 319 -53.77 12.93 27.48
CA ASP A 319 -52.99 14.13 27.17
C ASP A 319 -53.44 14.79 25.85
N ALA A 320 -54.08 14.03 24.95
CA ALA A 320 -54.58 14.51 23.67
C ALA A 320 -55.89 15.32 23.77
N ALA A 321 -56.64 15.23 24.87
CA ALA A 321 -57.95 15.88 24.98
C ALA A 321 -57.87 17.41 24.88
N SER A 322 -56.77 18.01 25.33
CA SER A 322 -56.55 19.47 25.25
C SER A 322 -56.29 19.99 23.83
N LEU A 323 -55.99 19.09 22.89
CA LEU A 323 -55.64 19.42 21.51
C LEU A 323 -56.85 19.34 20.56
N ILE A 324 -58.02 18.96 21.07
CA ILE A 324 -59.21 18.63 20.28
C ILE A 324 -60.36 19.52 20.74
N ASP A 325 -61.03 20.15 19.79
CA ASP A 325 -62.19 20.98 20.07
C ASP A 325 -63.38 20.14 20.55
N SER A 326 -63.96 20.53 21.69
CA SER A 326 -65.11 19.87 22.30
C SER A 326 -66.46 20.44 21.86
N TYR A 327 -66.49 21.54 21.10
CA TYR A 327 -67.71 22.33 20.82
C TYR A 327 -68.26 22.20 19.38
N LEU A 328 -67.83 21.16 18.65
CA LEU A 328 -68.33 20.79 17.31
C LEU A 328 -68.77 19.32 17.29
#